data_AF-A0A1X1RK62-F1
#
_entry.id   AF-A0A1X1RK62-F1
#
_cell.length_a   1.000
_cell.length_b   1.000
_cell.length_c   1.000
_cell.angle_alpha   90.00
_cell.angle_beta   90.00
_cell.angle_gamma   90.00
#
_symmetry.space_group_name_H-M   'P 1'
#
loop_
_entity.id
_entity.type
_entity.pdbx_description
1 polymer ?
#
loop_
_entity_poly.entity_id
_entity_poly.type
_entity_poly.pdbx_seq_one_letter_code
_entity_poly.pdbx_strand_id
1 'polypeptide(L)'
;MASGREPPTAAIYGPLLHPGEVGRLHAPAEYSRFQRPDDTPTPGWHLRRSGDVLVTSHRIMASRPQGGWLSFWYQDLAEWHTDLPTRTLTMSFAEDQCAPVRLHGPAVPAIALWSAQAVFGAEWQNDPRLIALATPSPAAQHRREQERAAAAARQAWMKDNAARATARRAPAPAIGIDR
;
A
#
# COMPACT_ATOMS: atom_id res chain seq x y z
N MET A 1 -16.85 7.60 -15.74
CA MET A 1 -15.42 7.21 -15.79
C MET A 1 -14.62 8.19 -14.93
N ALA A 2 -14.46 7.88 -13.64
CA ALA A 2 -13.66 8.65 -12.69
C ALA A 2 -12.40 7.83 -12.40
N SER A 3 -11.24 8.40 -12.75
CA SER A 3 -9.89 7.82 -12.82
C SER A 3 -9.64 6.59 -11.94
N GLY A 4 -9.84 5.40 -12.52
CA GLY A 4 -9.47 4.10 -11.97
C GLY A 4 -7.95 3.93 -11.95
N ARG A 5 -7.29 4.54 -10.96
CA ARG A 5 -5.90 4.21 -10.65
C ARG A 5 -5.86 2.81 -10.07
N GLU A 6 -5.54 1.87 -10.95
CA GLU A 6 -5.12 0.54 -10.54
C GLU A 6 -3.98 0.66 -9.50
N PRO A 7 -4.06 -0.03 -8.35
CA PRO A 7 -3.03 0.02 -7.33
C PRO A 7 -1.65 -0.33 -7.89
N PRO A 8 -0.58 0.33 -7.42
CA PRO A 8 0.78 -0.06 -7.80
C PRO A 8 1.04 -1.52 -7.43
N THR A 9 1.57 -2.30 -8.38
CA THR A 9 1.98 -3.68 -8.12
C THR A 9 3.15 -3.67 -7.14
N ALA A 10 3.01 -4.33 -5.98
CA ALA A 10 4.12 -4.56 -5.09
C ALA A 10 5.04 -5.63 -5.72
N ALA A 11 6.34 -5.37 -5.78
CA ALA A 11 7.32 -6.39 -6.15
C ALA A 11 7.41 -7.42 -5.00
N ILE A 12 6.72 -8.55 -5.16
CA ILE A 12 6.69 -9.62 -4.17
C ILE A 12 7.68 -10.71 -4.60
N TYR A 13 8.57 -11.10 -3.69
CA TYR A 13 9.60 -12.10 -3.95
C TYR A 13 8.98 -13.52 -4.03
N GLY A 14 9.06 -14.17 -5.20
CA GLY A 14 8.92 -15.63 -5.36
C GLY A 14 7.53 -16.19 -5.76
N PRO A 15 7.39 -17.54 -5.87
CA PRO A 15 6.20 -18.27 -6.38
C PRO A 15 5.01 -18.30 -5.41
N LEU A 16 4.89 -17.31 -4.53
CA LEU A 16 3.84 -17.25 -3.50
C LEU A 16 2.46 -16.89 -4.06
N LEU A 17 2.42 -16.27 -5.24
CA LEU A 17 1.20 -15.82 -5.88
C LEU A 17 0.72 -16.84 -6.91
N HIS A 18 -0.59 -17.02 -6.99
CA HIS A 18 -1.21 -17.78 -8.06
C HIS A 18 -1.06 -17.05 -9.41
N PRO A 19 -1.10 -17.75 -10.55
CA PRO A 19 -1.15 -17.11 -11.86
C PRO A 19 -2.28 -16.07 -11.95
N GLY A 20 -1.95 -14.83 -12.30
CA GLY A 20 -2.92 -13.71 -12.36
C GLY A 20 -3.23 -13.04 -11.01
N GLU A 21 -2.68 -13.54 -9.90
CA GLU A 21 -2.75 -12.87 -8.61
C GLU A 21 -1.76 -11.70 -8.55
N VAL A 22 -2.26 -10.50 -8.27
CA VAL A 22 -1.48 -9.26 -8.27
C VAL A 22 -1.33 -8.76 -6.85
N GLY A 23 -0.09 -8.59 -6.39
CA GLY A 23 0.22 -7.93 -5.14
C GLY A 23 -0.07 -6.43 -5.17
N ARG A 24 -0.82 -5.91 -4.20
CA ARG A 24 -1.16 -4.48 -4.10
C ARG A 24 -0.46 -3.77 -2.94
N LEU A 25 -0.23 -4.46 -1.83
CA LEU A 25 0.42 -3.90 -0.65
C LEU A 25 1.19 -4.97 0.11
N HIS A 26 2.37 -4.61 0.63
CA HIS A 26 3.10 -5.36 1.64
C HIS A 26 3.40 -4.41 2.81
N ALA A 27 2.99 -4.77 4.02
CA ALA A 27 3.20 -3.97 5.22
C ALA A 27 3.15 -4.82 6.50
N PRO A 28 3.86 -4.42 7.57
CA PRO A 28 3.72 -5.09 8.87
C PRO A 28 2.37 -4.78 9.51
N ALA A 29 1.76 -5.78 10.13
CA ALA A 29 0.58 -5.62 10.98
C ALA A 29 0.51 -6.70 12.06
N GLU A 30 -0.38 -6.51 13.03
CA GLU A 30 -0.78 -7.57 13.94
C GLU A 30 -2.02 -8.28 13.41
N TYR A 31 -2.09 -9.60 13.56
CA TYR A 31 -3.29 -10.38 13.29
C TYR A 31 -3.65 -11.26 14.48
N SER A 32 -4.95 -11.51 14.66
CA SER A 32 -5.53 -12.38 15.69
C SER A 32 -6.63 -13.25 15.08
N ARG A 33 -6.91 -14.40 15.69
CA ARG A 33 -7.95 -15.33 15.24
C ARG A 33 -9.00 -15.50 16.33
N PHE A 34 -10.27 -15.54 15.93
CA PHE A 34 -11.36 -15.79 16.85
C PHE A 34 -11.44 -17.29 17.17
N GLN A 35 -11.48 -17.65 18.45
CA GLN A 35 -11.72 -19.04 18.87
C GLN A 35 -13.14 -19.15 19.43
N ARG A 36 -13.88 -20.17 18.96
CA ARG A 36 -15.26 -20.42 19.36
C ARG A 36 -15.30 -21.14 20.72
N PRO A 37 -16.45 -21.17 21.40
CA PRO A 37 -16.60 -21.89 22.67
C PRO A 37 -16.24 -23.38 22.58
N ASP A 38 -16.49 -24.00 21.41
CA ASP A 38 -16.16 -25.41 21.17
C ASP A 38 -14.64 -25.67 21.21
N ASP A 39 -13.83 -24.63 20.95
CA ASP A 39 -12.36 -24.69 20.93
C ASP A 39 -11.71 -24.23 22.25
N THR A 40 -12.40 -23.43 23.06
CA THR A 40 -11.85 -22.82 24.27
C THR A 40 -12.95 -22.42 25.28
N PRO A 41 -12.71 -22.53 26.61
CA PRO A 41 -13.69 -22.18 27.64
C PRO A 41 -14.16 -20.70 27.59
N THR A 42 -13.34 -19.81 27.03
CA THR A 42 -13.66 -18.38 26.91
C THR A 42 -13.54 -17.95 25.44
N PRO A 43 -14.67 -17.78 24.72
CA PRO A 43 -14.63 -17.33 23.34
C PRO A 43 -14.01 -15.94 23.25
N GLY A 44 -13.23 -15.70 22.21
CA GLY A 44 -12.54 -14.43 22.07
C GLY A 44 -11.48 -14.40 20.98
N TRP A 45 -10.84 -13.25 20.89
CA TRP A 45 -9.73 -13.03 19.98
C TRP A 45 -8.43 -13.47 20.61
N HIS A 46 -7.84 -14.51 20.06
CA HIS A 46 -6.62 -15.12 20.54
C HIS A 46 -5.54 -15.09 19.45
N LEU A 47 -4.38 -15.66 19.75
CA LEU A 47 -3.27 -15.81 18.80
C LEU A 47 -2.86 -14.48 18.15
N ARG A 48 -2.76 -13.40 18.94
CA ARG A 48 -2.19 -12.13 18.47
C ARG A 48 -0.73 -12.36 18.05
N ARG A 49 -0.42 -12.07 16.80
CA ARG A 49 0.93 -12.21 16.23
C ARG A 49 1.24 -10.97 15.39
N SER A 50 2.46 -10.48 15.49
CA SER A 50 3.01 -9.52 14.55
C SER A 50 3.59 -10.28 13.35
N GLY A 51 3.36 -9.78 12.15
CA GLY A 51 3.89 -10.38 10.94
C GLY A 51 3.77 -9.44 9.75
N ASP A 52 4.31 -9.90 8.63
CA ASP A 52 4.12 -9.26 7.33
C ASP A 52 2.74 -9.61 6.80
N VAL A 53 2.02 -8.59 6.36
CA VAL A 53 0.74 -8.73 5.68
C VAL A 53 0.90 -8.32 4.23
N LEU A 54 0.44 -9.20 3.36
CA LEU A 54 0.43 -9.02 1.93
C LEU A 54 -1.01 -9.00 1.44
N VAL A 55 -1.39 -7.93 0.76
CA VAL A 55 -2.72 -7.77 0.16
C VAL A 55 -2.59 -8.00 -1.34
N THR A 56 -3.38 -8.92 -1.87
CA THR A 56 -3.38 -9.27 -3.30
C THR A 56 -4.76 -9.02 -3.91
N SER A 57 -4.92 -9.30 -5.20
CA SER A 57 -6.23 -9.29 -5.85
C SER A 57 -7.14 -10.45 -5.43
N HIS A 58 -6.63 -11.47 -4.73
CA HIS A 58 -7.37 -12.70 -4.43
C HIS A 58 -7.53 -12.99 -2.93
N ARG A 59 -6.59 -12.49 -2.10
CA ARG A 59 -6.51 -12.83 -0.68
C ARG A 59 -5.67 -11.83 0.10
N ILE A 60 -5.81 -11.89 1.42
CA ILE A 60 -4.78 -11.39 2.33
C ILE A 60 -3.91 -12.56 2.77
N MET A 61 -2.60 -12.39 2.71
CA MET A 61 -1.65 -13.34 3.26
C MET A 61 -0.98 -12.74 4.50
N ALA A 62 -0.83 -13.51 5.57
CA ALA A 62 -0.13 -13.10 6.79
C ALA A 62 1.01 -14.07 7.10
N SER A 63 2.22 -13.56 7.33
CA SER A 63 3.37 -14.40 7.65
C SER A 63 3.25 -14.96 9.07
N ARG A 64 3.71 -16.20 9.25
CA ARG A 64 3.76 -16.84 10.57
C ARG A 64 5.15 -16.67 11.19
N PRO A 65 5.27 -16.55 12.52
CA PRO A 65 6.56 -16.40 13.19
C PRO A 65 7.54 -17.55 12.93
N GLN A 66 7.03 -18.78 12.76
CA GLN A 66 7.83 -19.98 12.46
C GLN A 66 8.04 -20.20 10.95
N GLY A 67 7.66 -19.25 10.11
CA GLY A 67 7.74 -19.36 8.65
C GLY A 67 6.47 -19.84 7.96
N GLY A 68 6.41 -19.56 6.65
CA GLY A 68 5.22 -19.77 5.83
C GLY A 68 4.14 -18.69 6.02
N TRP A 69 3.06 -18.84 5.27
CA TRP A 69 1.99 -17.84 5.15
C TRP A 69 0.62 -18.46 5.39
N LEU A 70 -0.23 -17.75 6.12
CA LEU A 70 -1.66 -18.00 6.16
C LEU A 70 -2.30 -17.22 5.02
N SER A 71 -3.29 -17.83 4.35
CA SER A 71 -4.03 -17.22 3.26
C SER A 71 -5.50 -17.08 3.63
N PHE A 72 -6.03 -15.87 3.49
CA PHE A 72 -7.42 -15.51 3.77
C PHE A 72 -8.07 -15.07 2.46
N TRP A 73 -8.77 -16.01 1.83
CA TRP A 73 -9.29 -15.85 0.47
C TRP A 73 -10.57 -15.01 0.46
N TYR A 74 -10.66 -14.09 -0.52
CA TYR A 74 -11.85 -13.26 -0.67
C TYR A 74 -13.07 -14.05 -1.17
N GLN A 75 -12.85 -15.15 -1.91
CA GLN A 75 -13.94 -16.01 -2.39
C GLN A 75 -14.72 -16.69 -1.24
N ASP A 76 -14.07 -16.88 -0.10
CA ASP A 76 -14.65 -17.55 1.09
C ASP A 76 -15.17 -16.55 2.12
N LEU A 77 -15.09 -15.25 1.81
CA LEU A 77 -15.40 -14.17 2.74
C LEU A 77 -16.91 -14.05 2.94
N ALA A 78 -17.35 -14.10 4.19
CA ALA A 78 -18.75 -13.91 4.56
C ALA A 78 -19.02 -12.47 5.00
N GLU A 79 -18.15 -11.91 5.84
CA GLU A 79 -18.26 -10.51 6.27
C GLU A 79 -16.91 -9.82 6.26
N TRP A 80 -16.95 -8.52 5.97
CA TRP A 80 -15.79 -7.63 5.97
C TRP A 80 -16.17 -6.36 6.72
N HIS A 81 -15.46 -6.06 7.81
CA HIS A 81 -15.76 -4.93 8.67
C HIS A 81 -14.49 -4.16 8.99
N THR A 82 -14.46 -2.88 8.63
CA THR A 82 -13.35 -1.98 8.99
C THR A 82 -13.79 -0.90 9.98
N ASP A 83 -12.92 -0.64 10.94
CA ASP A 83 -12.94 0.50 11.85
C ASP A 83 -11.62 1.26 11.67
N LEU A 84 -11.63 2.28 10.81
CA LEU A 84 -10.45 3.07 10.48
C LEU A 84 -9.92 3.90 11.67
N PRO A 85 -10.76 4.54 12.50
CA PRO A 85 -10.31 5.21 13.73
C PRO A 85 -9.49 4.30 14.65
N THR A 86 -9.96 3.09 14.92
CA THR A 86 -9.21 2.12 15.77
C THR A 86 -8.20 1.29 14.98
N ARG A 87 -8.14 1.48 13.65
CA ARG A 87 -7.23 0.79 12.73
C ARG A 87 -7.37 -0.71 12.82
N THR A 88 -8.62 -1.16 12.74
CA THR A 88 -9.01 -2.56 12.81
C THR A 88 -9.69 -2.99 11.52
N LEU A 89 -9.34 -4.17 11.02
CA LEU A 89 -10.05 -4.85 9.95
C LEU A 89 -10.40 -6.26 10.42
N THR A 90 -11.67 -6.60 10.42
CA THR A 90 -12.19 -7.92 10.76
C THR A 90 -12.78 -8.57 9.52
N MET A 91 -12.40 -9.81 9.26
CA MET A 91 -12.93 -10.63 8.18
C MET A 91 -13.43 -11.95 8.77
N SER A 92 -14.68 -12.29 8.48
CA SER A 92 -15.25 -13.61 8.75
C SER A 92 -15.43 -14.35 7.43
N PHE A 93 -15.46 -15.67 7.52
CA PHE A 93 -15.54 -16.56 6.38
C PHE A 93 -16.75 -17.46 6.55
N ALA A 94 -17.24 -18.02 5.45
CA ALA A 94 -18.33 -18.99 5.48
C ALA A 94 -18.06 -20.10 6.50
N GLU A 95 -19.14 -20.64 7.08
CA GLU A 95 -19.04 -21.68 8.11
C GLU A 95 -18.14 -22.83 7.64
N ASP A 96 -17.31 -23.32 8.56
CA ASP A 96 -16.30 -24.37 8.38
C ASP A 96 -15.08 -24.06 7.50
N GLN A 97 -15.02 -22.91 6.80
CA GLN A 97 -13.85 -22.56 5.98
C GLN A 97 -12.64 -22.17 6.83
N CYS A 98 -12.77 -21.12 7.65
CA CYS A 98 -11.74 -20.78 8.63
C CYS A 98 -12.25 -19.83 9.72
N ALA A 99 -11.60 -19.87 10.89
CA ALA A 99 -11.88 -18.93 11.98
C ALA A 99 -11.68 -17.47 11.54
N PRO A 100 -12.55 -16.53 11.95
CA PRO A 100 -12.39 -15.11 11.65
C PRO A 100 -10.99 -14.58 11.96
N VAL A 101 -10.53 -13.63 11.14
CA VAL A 101 -9.26 -12.94 11.33
C VAL A 101 -9.52 -11.46 11.61
N ARG A 102 -8.73 -10.91 12.54
CA ARG A 102 -8.72 -9.48 12.82
C ARG A 102 -7.30 -8.94 12.72
N LEU A 103 -7.12 -7.97 11.84
CA LEU A 103 -5.90 -7.20 11.67
C LEU A 103 -5.96 -5.91 12.47
N HIS A 104 -4.82 -5.51 13.03
CA HIS A 104 -4.66 -4.29 13.79
C HIS A 104 -3.32 -3.61 13.46
N GLY A 105 -3.30 -2.28 13.47
CA GLY A 105 -2.07 -1.50 13.43
C GLY A 105 -2.03 -0.41 12.36
N PRO A 106 -0.91 0.32 12.25
CA PRO A 106 -0.80 1.53 11.42
C PRO A 106 -1.02 1.29 9.93
N ALA A 107 -0.73 0.07 9.43
CA ALA A 107 -0.93 -0.27 8.03
C ALA A 107 -2.39 -0.61 7.68
N VAL A 108 -3.25 -0.85 8.68
CA VAL A 108 -4.61 -1.36 8.46
C VAL A 108 -5.47 -0.47 7.56
N PRO A 109 -5.45 0.87 7.64
CA PRO A 109 -6.21 1.69 6.70
C PRO A 109 -5.85 1.41 5.22
N ALA A 110 -4.56 1.25 4.91
CA ALA A 110 -4.13 0.91 3.55
C ALA A 110 -4.51 -0.54 3.18
N ILE A 111 -4.40 -1.48 4.13
CA ILE A 111 -4.83 -2.87 3.93
C ILE A 111 -6.35 -2.94 3.68
N ALA A 112 -7.13 -2.17 4.43
CA ALA A 112 -8.58 -2.09 4.29
C ALA A 112 -8.96 -1.52 2.92
N LEU A 113 -8.34 -0.42 2.50
CA LEU A 113 -8.57 0.16 1.18
C LEU A 113 -8.33 -0.85 0.04
N TRP A 114 -7.18 -1.51 0.03
CA TRP A 114 -6.82 -2.40 -1.07
C TRP A 114 -7.57 -3.74 -1.05
N SER A 115 -7.90 -4.26 0.13
CA SER A 115 -8.77 -5.44 0.23
C SER A 115 -10.22 -5.12 -0.15
N ALA A 116 -10.75 -3.96 0.24
CA ALA A 116 -12.08 -3.51 -0.18
C ALA A 116 -12.18 -3.35 -1.70
N GLN A 117 -11.14 -2.84 -2.35
CA GLN A 117 -11.12 -2.79 -3.82
C GLN A 117 -11.19 -4.20 -4.45
N ALA A 118 -10.48 -5.17 -3.89
CA ALA A 118 -10.51 -6.54 -4.39
C ALA A 118 -11.86 -7.24 -4.13
N VAL A 119 -12.48 -7.00 -2.96
CA VAL A 119 -13.75 -7.61 -2.55
C VAL A 119 -14.96 -6.96 -3.24
N PHE A 120 -15.00 -5.64 -3.32
CA PHE A 120 -16.17 -4.88 -3.77
C PHE A 120 -16.02 -4.25 -5.17
N GLY A 121 -14.90 -4.46 -5.86
CA GLY A 121 -14.69 -3.96 -7.21
C GLY A 121 -14.71 -2.43 -7.31
N ALA A 122 -15.76 -1.84 -7.89
CA ALA A 122 -15.91 -0.39 -7.95
C ALA A 122 -16.68 0.19 -6.75
N GLU A 123 -17.46 -0.64 -6.05
CA GLU A 123 -18.40 -0.20 -5.01
C GLU A 123 -17.72 0.26 -3.72
N TRP A 124 -16.45 -0.08 -3.49
CA TRP A 124 -15.69 0.41 -2.32
C TRP A 124 -15.69 1.94 -2.23
N GLN A 125 -15.79 2.63 -3.39
CA GLN A 125 -15.82 4.09 -3.46
C GLN A 125 -17.07 4.70 -2.81
N ASN A 126 -18.12 3.89 -2.62
CA ASN A 126 -19.35 4.31 -1.95
C ASN A 126 -19.16 4.42 -0.43
N ASP A 127 -18.12 3.81 0.15
CA ASP A 127 -17.78 4.04 1.55
C ASP A 127 -16.98 5.36 1.68
N PRO A 128 -17.58 6.41 2.27
CA PRO A 128 -16.92 7.72 2.40
C PRO A 128 -15.64 7.65 3.24
N ARG A 129 -15.53 6.66 4.13
CA ARG A 129 -14.37 6.45 4.98
C ARG A 129 -13.19 5.92 4.16
N LEU A 130 -13.45 5.05 3.18
CA LEU A 130 -12.42 4.47 2.31
C LEU A 130 -12.02 5.42 1.18
N ILE A 131 -12.96 6.12 0.55
CA ILE A 131 -12.63 7.11 -0.50
C ILE A 131 -11.77 8.26 0.04
N ALA A 132 -11.95 8.62 1.31
CA ALA A 132 -11.11 9.60 1.99
C ALA A 132 -9.64 9.14 2.09
N LEU A 133 -9.35 7.85 2.16
CA LEU A 133 -7.97 7.32 2.19
C LEU A 133 -7.29 7.39 0.82
N ALA A 134 -8.05 7.23 -0.26
CA ALA A 134 -7.53 7.30 -1.62
C ALA A 134 -7.32 8.75 -2.10
N THR A 135 -7.99 9.71 -1.46
CA THR A 135 -7.89 11.12 -1.78
C THR A 135 -6.68 11.74 -1.07
N PRO A 136 -5.66 12.23 -1.79
CA PRO A 136 -4.51 12.87 -1.15
C PRO A 136 -4.96 14.13 -0.39
N SER A 137 -4.56 14.24 0.87
CA SER A 137 -4.83 15.42 1.70
C SER A 137 -4.20 16.69 1.09
N PRO A 138 -4.84 17.88 1.21
CA PRO A 138 -4.29 19.16 0.75
C PRO A 138 -2.86 19.43 1.26
N ALA A 139 -2.56 19.07 2.50
CA ALA A 139 -1.22 19.25 3.06
C ALA A 139 -0.17 18.33 2.39
N ALA A 140 -0.56 17.11 2.03
CA ALA A 140 0.31 16.19 1.31
C ALA A 140 0.52 16.62 -0.15
N GLN A 141 -0.52 17.20 -0.78
CA GLN A 141 -0.42 17.80 -2.11
C GLN A 141 0.56 18.98 -2.11
N HIS A 142 0.39 19.92 -1.18
CA HIS A 142 1.26 21.09 -1.06
C HIS A 142 2.73 20.70 -0.81
N ARG A 143 2.99 19.72 0.06
CA ARG A 143 4.34 19.20 0.29
C ARG A 143 4.97 18.64 -1.00
N ARG A 144 4.22 17.84 -1.76
CA ARG A 144 4.69 17.27 -3.04
C ARG A 144 4.97 18.35 -4.08
N GLU A 145 4.16 19.41 -4.12
CA GLU A 145 4.37 20.55 -5.01
C GLU A 145 5.66 21.30 -4.64
N GLN A 146 5.88 21.56 -3.35
CA GLN A 146 7.12 22.18 -2.86
C GLN A 146 8.36 21.33 -3.18
N GLU A 147 8.29 20.01 -2.97
CA GLU A 147 9.38 19.08 -3.30
C GLU A 147 9.68 19.06 -4.81
N ARG A 148 8.64 19.06 -5.66
CA ARG A 148 8.78 19.15 -7.12
C ARG A 148 9.36 20.48 -7.55
N ALA A 149 8.90 21.59 -7.00
CA ALA A 149 9.43 22.92 -7.28
C ALA A 149 10.91 23.03 -6.86
N ALA A 150 11.27 22.51 -5.68
CA ALA A 150 12.64 22.46 -5.22
C ALA A 150 13.53 21.55 -6.09
N ALA A 151 13.01 20.43 -6.60
CA ALA A 151 13.72 19.58 -7.54
C ALA A 151 13.94 20.28 -8.90
N ALA A 152 12.92 20.95 -9.42
CA ALA A 152 13.00 21.72 -10.66
C ALA A 152 13.99 22.88 -10.55
N ALA A 153 13.97 23.63 -9.44
CA ALA A 153 14.91 24.71 -9.17
C ALA A 153 16.36 24.21 -9.11
N ARG A 154 16.59 23.05 -8.44
CA ARG A 154 17.91 22.40 -8.42
C ARG A 154 18.38 22.00 -9.81
N GLN A 155 17.49 21.42 -10.63
CA GLN A 155 17.83 21.04 -12.00
C GLN A 155 18.15 22.26 -12.87
N ALA A 156 17.41 23.37 -12.74
CA ALA A 156 17.69 24.61 -13.46
C ALA A 156 19.06 25.19 -13.07
N TRP A 157 19.35 25.27 -11.76
CA TRP A 157 20.64 25.72 -11.26
C TRP A 157 21.82 24.86 -11.77
N MET A 158 21.64 23.53 -11.82
CA MET A 158 22.66 22.62 -12.37
C MET A 158 22.92 22.89 -13.86
N LYS A 159 21.86 23.10 -14.66
CA LYS A 159 21.99 23.43 -16.09
C LYS A 159 22.70 24.77 -16.29
N ASP A 160 22.32 25.80 -15.54
CA ASP A 160 22.90 27.13 -15.64
C ASP A 160 24.39 27.12 -15.27
N ASN A 161 24.77 26.39 -14.22
CA ASN A 161 26.17 26.25 -13.83
C ASN A 161 27.00 25.47 -14.84
N ALA A 162 26.43 24.41 -15.43
CA ALA A 162 27.10 23.67 -16.49
C ALA A 162 27.34 24.59 -17.71
N ALA A 163 26.35 25.38 -18.11
CA ALA A 163 26.48 26.34 -19.21
C ALA A 163 27.56 27.40 -18.93
N ARG A 164 27.59 27.96 -17.70
CA ARG A 164 28.63 28.91 -17.26
C ARG A 164 30.03 28.29 -17.26
N ALA A 165 30.16 27.02 -16.85
CA ALA A 165 31.44 26.32 -16.86
C ALA A 165 31.95 26.08 -18.30
N THR A 166 31.06 25.71 -19.22
CA THR A 166 31.39 25.55 -20.65
C THR A 166 31.84 26.87 -21.28
N ALA A 167 31.13 27.98 -21.01
CA ALA A 167 31.50 29.30 -21.52
C ALA A 167 32.89 29.75 -21.04
N ARG A 168 33.26 29.45 -19.79
CA ARG A 168 34.61 29.74 -19.25
C ARG A 168 35.72 28.92 -19.90
N ARG A 169 35.40 27.78 -20.52
CA ARG A 169 36.37 26.90 -21.22
C ARG A 169 36.50 27.22 -22.72
N ALA A 170 35.69 28.13 -23.26
CA ALA A 170 35.80 28.54 -24.66
C ALA A 170 37.12 29.30 -24.90
N PRO A 171 37.89 28.97 -25.95
CA PRO A 171 39.14 29.67 -26.25
C PRO A 171 38.88 31.14 -26.61
N ALA A 172 39.77 32.03 -26.18
CA ALA A 172 39.68 33.45 -26.49
C ALA A 172 39.71 33.68 -28.02
N PRO A 173 38.92 34.63 -28.56
CA PRO A 173 38.92 34.91 -29.99
C PRO A 173 40.32 35.35 -30.43
N ALA A 174 40.81 34.78 -31.53
CA ALA A 174 42.09 35.13 -32.10
C ALA A 174 42.09 36.61 -32.48
N ILE A 175 42.89 37.42 -31.78
CA ILE A 175 43.07 38.83 -32.09
C ILE A 175 43.87 38.89 -33.40
N GLY A 176 43.17 39.16 -34.51
CA GLY A 176 43.79 39.43 -35.79
C GLY A 176 44.53 40.75 -35.72
N ILE A 177 45.86 40.69 -35.68
CA ILE A 177 46.72 41.86 -35.87
C ILE A 177 46.90 42.00 -37.38
N ASP A 178 46.17 42.95 -37.97
CA ASP A 178 46.38 43.35 -39.36
C ASP A 178 47.62 44.26 -39.42
N ARG A 179 48.47 44.04 -40.43
CA ARG A 179 49.83 44.59 -40.55
C ARG A 179 49.88 45.98 -41.16
#